data_AF-A0A381I9U2-F1
#
_entry.id   AF-A0A381I9U2-F1
#
_cell.length_a   1.000
_cell.length_b   1.000
_cell.length_c   1.000
_cell.angle_alpha   90.00
_cell.angle_beta   90.00
_cell.angle_gamma   90.00
#
_symmetry.space_group_name_H-M   'P 1'
#
loop_
_entity.id
_entity.type
_entity.pdbx_description
1 polymer ?
#
loop_
_entity_poly.entity_id
_entity_poly.type
_entity_poly.pdbx_seq_one_letter_code
_entity_poly.pdbx_strand_id
1 'polypeptide(L)'
;MNFQKINFHGFDYKNWQSSAQITENLKEKHFNLDREYNRSYFLTLPDMYLVELQQSKILQFMGVFIGVILFIAVFSFLYFRLYTDEIEDNVKYKKLSKIGLSFKNMNKIVSIEIGTLFFIPYFIAIINSIISLLFLNQVLNNSFKLENLGILLLISSIYSLYFYLLKKFILEKFGFLIKVVYNRYIN
;
A
#
# COMPACT_ATOMS: atom_id res chain seq x y z
N MET A 1 -7.85 -46.53 -28.53
CA MET A 1 -8.45 -45.42 -27.77
C MET A 1 -9.44 -44.71 -28.67
N ASN A 2 -10.74 -44.73 -28.36
CA ASN A 2 -11.77 -44.00 -29.11
C ASN A 2 -11.89 -42.58 -28.54
N PHE A 3 -11.61 -41.56 -29.37
CA PHE A 3 -11.86 -40.17 -29.01
C PHE A 3 -13.35 -39.85 -29.19
N GLN A 4 -14.04 -39.45 -28.11
CA GLN A 4 -15.39 -38.92 -28.21
C GLN A 4 -15.34 -37.54 -28.88
N LYS A 5 -16.15 -37.34 -29.93
CA LYS A 5 -16.34 -36.02 -30.54
C LYS A 5 -17.13 -35.13 -29.59
N ILE A 6 -16.57 -34.00 -29.21
CA ILE A 6 -17.24 -32.95 -28.43
C ILE A 6 -17.64 -31.84 -29.40
N ASN A 7 -18.93 -31.53 -29.46
CA ASN A 7 -19.44 -30.42 -30.26
C ASN A 7 -19.57 -29.17 -29.38
N PHE A 8 -19.02 -28.05 -29.84
CA PHE A 8 -19.11 -26.77 -29.15
C PHE A 8 -20.03 -25.82 -29.93
N HIS A 9 -20.99 -25.23 -29.24
CA HIS A 9 -21.89 -24.21 -29.78
C HIS A 9 -21.70 -22.92 -28.98
N GLY A 10 -21.32 -21.83 -29.65
CA GLY A 10 -21.14 -20.51 -29.06
C GLY A 10 -22.16 -19.53 -29.59
N PHE A 11 -22.72 -18.70 -28.71
CA PHE A 11 -23.65 -17.62 -29.06
C PHE A 11 -23.09 -16.31 -28.54
N ASP A 12 -22.93 -15.32 -29.42
CA ASP A 12 -22.51 -13.96 -29.08
C ASP A 12 -23.73 -13.04 -29.01
N TYR A 13 -23.73 -12.12 -28.06
CA TYR A 13 -24.80 -11.17 -27.83
C TYR A 13 -24.29 -9.93 -27.08
N LYS A 14 -24.95 -8.78 -27.32
CA LYS A 14 -24.58 -7.50 -26.72
C LYS A 14 -24.99 -7.45 -25.25
N ASN A 15 -24.27 -6.65 -24.46
CA ASN A 15 -24.51 -6.43 -23.02
C ASN A 15 -24.49 -7.72 -22.19
N TRP A 16 -23.60 -8.65 -22.53
CA TRP A 16 -23.48 -9.92 -21.82
C TRP A 16 -23.18 -9.71 -20.33
N GLN A 17 -22.44 -8.67 -19.94
CA GLN A 17 -22.08 -8.40 -18.55
C GLN A 17 -23.28 -8.26 -17.60
N SER A 18 -24.42 -7.78 -18.09
CA SER A 18 -25.65 -7.59 -17.29
C SER A 18 -26.64 -8.76 -17.40
N SER A 19 -26.29 -9.82 -18.12
CA SER A 19 -27.21 -10.92 -18.43
C SER A 19 -27.08 -12.13 -17.49
N ALA A 20 -26.30 -12.00 -16.42
CA ALA A 20 -26.05 -13.08 -15.46
C ALA A 20 -27.34 -13.78 -14.98
N GLN A 21 -28.37 -13.00 -14.66
CA GLN A 21 -29.66 -13.53 -14.21
C GLN A 21 -30.42 -14.27 -15.33
N ILE A 22 -30.27 -13.83 -16.59
CA ILE A 22 -30.87 -14.50 -17.75
C ILE A 22 -30.14 -15.83 -18.00
N THR A 23 -28.81 -15.83 -17.95
CA THR A 23 -28.00 -17.04 -18.14
C THR A 23 -28.21 -18.05 -17.02
N GLU A 24 -28.40 -17.59 -15.79
CA GLU A 24 -28.73 -18.43 -14.63
C GLU A 24 -30.10 -19.08 -14.80
N ASN A 25 -31.14 -18.31 -15.14
CA ASN A 25 -32.47 -18.85 -15.42
C ASN A 25 -32.45 -19.87 -16.58
N LEU A 26 -31.66 -19.62 -17.63
CA LEU A 26 -31.50 -20.56 -18.74
C LEU A 26 -30.80 -21.84 -18.32
N LYS A 27 -29.74 -21.71 -17.49
CA LYS A 27 -29.00 -22.83 -16.92
C LYS A 27 -29.92 -23.70 -16.06
N GLU A 28 -30.69 -23.10 -15.15
CA GLU A 28 -31.63 -23.85 -14.30
C GLU A 28 -32.73 -24.54 -15.12
N LYS A 29 -33.36 -23.81 -16.06
CA LYS A 29 -34.51 -24.32 -16.80
C LYS A 29 -34.16 -25.42 -17.81
N HIS A 30 -32.97 -25.37 -18.41
CA HIS A 30 -32.58 -26.26 -19.52
C HIS A 30 -31.42 -27.19 -19.20
N PHE A 31 -30.62 -26.88 -18.17
CA PHE A 31 -29.40 -27.60 -17.81
C PHE A 31 -29.40 -27.94 -16.31
N ASN A 32 -30.41 -28.70 -15.86
CA ASN A 32 -30.51 -29.24 -14.50
C ASN A 32 -29.21 -29.95 -14.07
N LEU A 33 -28.62 -29.49 -12.97
CA LEU A 33 -27.36 -29.99 -12.40
C LEU A 33 -27.48 -31.41 -11.79
N ASP A 34 -28.70 -31.86 -11.46
CA ASP A 34 -28.95 -33.14 -10.77
C ASP A 34 -29.10 -34.35 -11.69
N ARG A 35 -29.14 -34.17 -13.02
CA ARG A 35 -29.18 -35.31 -13.94
C ARG A 35 -27.76 -35.78 -14.20
N GLU A 36 -27.35 -36.79 -13.44
CA GLU A 36 -26.11 -37.58 -13.49
C GLU A 36 -25.66 -38.03 -14.90
N TYR A 37 -26.51 -37.85 -15.92
CA TYR A 37 -26.29 -38.26 -17.31
C TYR A 37 -26.16 -37.13 -18.35
N ASN A 38 -26.37 -35.85 -17.98
CA ASN A 38 -26.24 -34.75 -18.95
C ASN A 38 -24.80 -34.23 -19.00
N ARG A 39 -24.02 -34.74 -19.96
CA ARG A 39 -22.64 -34.29 -20.27
C ARG A 39 -22.58 -32.95 -21.00
N SER A 40 -23.57 -32.08 -20.84
CA SER A 40 -23.60 -30.75 -21.47
C SER A 40 -23.10 -29.71 -20.50
N TYR A 41 -21.87 -29.24 -20.71
CA TYR A 41 -21.32 -28.11 -19.97
C TYR A 41 -21.91 -26.80 -20.50
N PHE A 42 -22.66 -26.09 -19.66
CA PHE A 42 -23.14 -24.75 -19.95
C PHE A 42 -22.19 -23.74 -19.32
N LEU A 43 -21.33 -23.15 -20.14
CA LEU A 43 -20.38 -22.12 -19.73
C LEU A 43 -20.89 -20.77 -20.23
N THR A 44 -20.91 -19.78 -19.35
CA THR A 44 -21.34 -18.43 -19.71
C THR A 44 -20.30 -17.40 -19.30
N LEU A 45 -20.09 -16.42 -20.16
CA LEU A 45 -19.18 -15.30 -19.91
C LEU A 45 -19.57 -14.46 -18.67
N PRO A 46 -20.88 -14.19 -18.41
CA PRO A 46 -21.30 -13.47 -17.20
C PRO A 46 -20.89 -14.18 -15.91
N ASP A 47 -21.04 -15.51 -15.84
CA ASP A 47 -20.64 -16.29 -14.66
C ASP A 47 -19.15 -16.15 -14.37
N MET A 48 -18.30 -16.31 -15.41
CA MET A 48 -16.85 -16.16 -15.27
C MET A 48 -16.47 -14.74 -14.84
N TYR A 49 -17.09 -13.73 -15.44
CA TYR A 49 -16.85 -12.33 -15.11
C TYR A 49 -17.25 -12.00 -13.66
N LEU A 50 -18.39 -12.51 -13.17
CA LEU A 50 -18.81 -12.31 -11.78
C LEU A 50 -17.83 -12.96 -10.80
N VAL A 51 -17.32 -14.16 -11.11
CA VAL A 51 -16.29 -14.83 -10.30
C VAL A 51 -15.01 -13.99 -10.26
N GLU A 52 -14.51 -13.52 -11.41
CA GLU A 52 -13.31 -12.66 -11.47
C GLU A 52 -13.51 -11.33 -10.73
N LEU A 53 -14.67 -10.69 -10.89
CA LEU A 53 -15.03 -9.48 -10.17
C LEU A 53 -15.07 -9.72 -8.66
N GLN A 54 -15.68 -10.83 -8.22
CA GLN A 54 -15.76 -11.16 -6.81
C GLN A 54 -14.38 -11.41 -6.21
N GLN A 55 -13.53 -12.19 -6.89
CA GLN A 55 -12.15 -12.41 -6.44
C GLN A 55 -11.37 -11.10 -6.37
N SER A 56 -11.48 -10.24 -7.40
CA SER A 56 -10.82 -8.94 -7.42
C SER A 56 -11.27 -8.04 -6.26
N LYS A 57 -12.58 -8.00 -5.95
CA LYS A 57 -13.11 -7.23 -4.82
C LYS A 57 -12.60 -7.76 -3.48
N ILE A 58 -12.55 -9.08 -3.31
CA ILE A 58 -12.03 -9.71 -2.08
C ILE A 58 -10.55 -9.36 -1.89
N LEU A 59 -9.73 -9.50 -2.94
CA LEU A 59 -8.31 -9.17 -2.89
C LEU A 59 -8.07 -7.68 -2.61
N GLN A 60 -8.85 -6.79 -3.22
CA GLN A 60 -8.78 -5.35 -2.94
C GLN A 60 -9.16 -5.04 -1.49
N PHE A 61 -10.23 -5.63 -0.98
CA PHE A 61 -10.64 -5.46 0.42
C PHE A 61 -9.55 -5.95 1.38
N MET A 62 -9.00 -7.14 1.15
CA MET A 62 -7.91 -7.70 1.96
C MET A 62 -6.67 -6.80 1.91
N GLY A 63 -6.27 -6.33 0.72
CA GLY A 63 -5.12 -5.46 0.55
C GLY A 63 -5.26 -4.14 1.32
N VAL A 64 -6.42 -3.49 1.21
CA VAL A 64 -6.71 -2.26 1.97
C VAL A 64 -6.76 -2.53 3.46
N PHE A 65 -7.43 -3.59 3.90
CA PHE A 65 -7.58 -3.92 5.31
C PHE A 65 -6.24 -4.22 5.99
N ILE A 66 -5.42 -5.08 5.37
CA ILE A 66 -4.06 -5.37 5.83
C ILE A 66 -3.22 -4.11 5.84
N GLY A 67 -3.33 -3.28 4.78
CA GLY A 67 -2.65 -2.00 4.69
C GLY A 67 -2.98 -1.07 5.86
N VAL A 68 -4.26 -0.94 6.22
CA VAL A 68 -4.71 -0.11 7.36
C VAL A 68 -4.17 -0.63 8.69
N ILE A 69 -4.22 -1.94 8.92
CA ILE A 69 -3.68 -2.54 10.17
C ILE A 69 -2.18 -2.27 10.30
N LEU A 70 -1.43 -2.51 9.23
CA LEU A 70 0.01 -2.25 9.21
C LEU A 70 0.32 -0.76 9.39
N PHE A 71 -0.49 0.11 8.78
CA PHE A 71 -0.36 1.55 8.94
C PHE A 71 -0.53 1.96 10.40
N ILE A 72 -1.60 1.51 11.06
CA ILE A 72 -1.84 1.79 12.50
C ILE A 72 -0.67 1.28 13.36
N ALA A 73 -0.12 0.10 13.04
CA ALA A 73 1.04 -0.44 13.74
C ALA A 73 2.29 0.45 13.58
N VAL A 74 2.57 0.94 12.37
CA VAL A 74 3.67 1.87 12.10
C VAL A 74 3.47 3.21 12.83
N PHE A 75 2.24 3.75 12.84
CA PHE A 75 1.92 4.97 13.59
C PHE A 75 2.13 4.79 15.10
N SER A 76 1.71 3.64 15.63
CA SER A 76 1.89 3.30 17.05
C SER A 76 3.36 3.17 17.41
N PHE A 77 4.16 2.51 16.54
CA PHE A 77 5.60 2.41 16.70
C PHE A 77 6.29 3.77 16.65
N LEU A 78 5.92 4.64 15.70
CA LEU A 78 6.43 6.01 15.61
C LEU A 78 6.09 6.82 16.86
N TYR A 79 4.86 6.71 17.37
CA TYR A 79 4.45 7.37 18.61
C TYR A 79 5.29 6.90 19.80
N PHE A 80 5.46 5.58 19.96
CA PHE A 80 6.26 5.01 21.03
C PHE A 80 7.72 5.48 20.96
N ARG A 81 8.28 5.52 19.75
CA ARG A 81 9.64 6.04 19.52
C ARG A 81 9.75 7.51 19.91
N LEU A 82 8.87 8.37 19.42
CA LEU A 82 8.86 9.80 19.76
C LEU A 82 8.70 10.04 21.27
N TYR A 83 7.94 9.21 21.97
CA TYR A 83 7.77 9.29 23.42
C TYR A 83 9.03 8.86 24.18
N THR A 84 9.65 7.77 23.75
CA THR A 84 10.85 7.22 24.42
C THR A 84 12.09 8.10 24.16
N ASP A 85 12.22 8.64 22.94
CA ASP A 85 13.31 9.52 22.53
C ASP A 85 13.35 10.82 23.37
N GLU A 86 12.20 11.34 23.84
CA GLU A 86 12.14 12.56 24.67
C GLU A 86 12.92 12.43 26.00
N ILE A 87 12.99 11.22 26.56
CA ILE A 87 13.71 10.93 27.81
C ILE A 87 15.22 10.82 27.54
N GLU A 88 15.63 10.14 26.46
CA GLU A 88 17.04 9.99 26.09
C GLU A 88 17.66 11.30 25.59
N ASP A 89 16.93 12.07 24.80
CA ASP A 89 17.41 13.31 24.20
C ASP A 89 17.78 14.34 25.27
N ASN A 90 17.01 14.46 26.36
CA ASN A 90 17.36 15.34 27.48
C ASN A 90 18.73 15.01 28.10
N VAL A 91 19.06 13.72 28.21
CA VAL A 91 20.36 13.27 28.72
C VAL A 91 21.47 13.51 27.70
N LYS A 92 21.19 13.29 26.41
CA LYS A 92 22.12 13.51 25.29
C LYS A 92 22.47 15.00 25.14
N TYR A 93 21.47 15.89 25.17
CA TYR A 93 21.66 17.35 25.10
C TYR A 93 22.45 17.89 26.27
N LYS A 94 22.19 17.40 27.49
CA LYS A 94 22.94 17.78 28.69
C LYS A 94 24.41 17.34 28.63
N LYS A 95 24.72 16.24 27.95
CA LYS A 95 26.10 15.81 27.71
C LYS A 95 26.77 16.66 26.63
N LEU A 96 26.10 16.91 25.50
CA LEU A 96 26.68 17.67 24.38
C LEU A 96 26.90 19.15 24.74
N SER A 97 26.06 19.76 25.58
CA SER A 97 26.25 21.14 26.04
C SER A 97 27.51 21.28 26.92
N LYS A 98 27.84 20.26 27.72
CA LYS A 98 29.06 20.22 28.53
C LYS A 98 30.36 20.15 27.73
N ILE A 99 30.29 19.76 26.45
CA ILE A 99 31.46 19.64 25.55
C ILE A 99 31.55 20.85 24.59
N GLY A 100 30.72 21.89 24.78
CA GLY A 100 30.82 23.16 24.05
C GLY A 100 30.24 23.16 22.64
N LEU A 101 29.43 22.17 22.27
CA LEU A 101 28.78 22.14 20.96
C LEU A 101 27.74 23.26 20.83
N SER A 102 27.79 24.01 19.74
CA SER A 102 26.82 25.06 19.45
C SER A 102 25.43 24.48 19.13
N PHE A 103 24.38 25.20 19.53
CA PHE A 103 22.98 24.83 19.32
C PHE A 103 22.66 24.49 17.85
N LYS A 104 23.25 25.22 16.91
CA LYS A 104 23.07 25.03 15.47
C LYS A 104 23.57 23.67 14.98
N ASN A 105 24.67 23.16 15.54
CA ASN A 105 25.24 21.87 15.17
C ASN A 105 24.42 20.70 15.72
N MET A 106 23.89 20.83 16.95
CA MET A 106 23.01 19.80 17.53
C MET A 106 21.71 19.62 16.72
N ASN A 107 21.05 20.72 16.33
CA ASN A 107 19.83 20.65 15.51
C ASN A 107 20.05 19.98 14.13
N LYS A 108 21.24 20.17 13.54
CA LYS A 108 21.59 19.55 12.26
C LYS A 108 21.73 18.03 12.39
N ILE A 109 22.38 17.55 13.45
CA ILE A 109 22.58 16.11 13.69
C ILE A 109 21.23 15.43 13.88
N VAL A 110 20.36 15.99 14.73
CA VAL A 110 19.03 15.41 14.99
C VAL A 110 18.14 15.45 13.74
N SER A 111 18.22 16.51 12.93
CA SER A 111 17.51 16.55 11.65
C SER A 111 17.95 15.45 10.68
N ILE A 112 19.24 15.10 10.66
CA ILE A 112 19.76 14.02 9.80
C ILE A 112 19.33 12.65 10.33
N GLU A 113 19.39 12.44 11.65
CA GLU A 113 18.99 11.18 12.29
C GLU A 113 17.52 10.87 12.00
N ILE A 114 16.64 11.85 12.22
CA ILE A 114 15.22 11.74 11.92
C ILE A 114 15.00 11.59 10.42
N GLY A 115 15.64 12.41 9.58
CA GLY A 115 15.51 12.30 8.13
C GLY A 115 15.88 10.91 7.60
N THR A 116 16.97 10.34 8.10
CA THR A 116 17.46 9.02 7.69
C THR A 116 16.46 7.91 8.06
N LEU A 117 15.85 8.01 9.25
CA LEU A 117 14.79 7.10 9.70
C LEU A 117 13.55 7.08 8.81
N PHE A 118 13.19 8.22 8.22
CA PHE A 118 12.03 8.31 7.33
C PHE A 118 12.35 7.99 5.86
N PHE A 119 13.53 8.38 5.36
CA PHE A 119 13.86 8.21 3.94
C PHE A 119 14.33 6.80 3.58
N ILE A 120 15.05 6.09 4.47
CA ILE A 120 15.52 4.74 4.16
C ILE A 120 14.36 3.78 3.84
N PRO A 121 13.32 3.65 4.70
CA PRO A 121 12.20 2.75 4.42
C PRO A 121 11.43 3.17 3.16
N TYR A 122 11.36 4.48 2.90
CA TYR A 122 10.68 5.03 1.74
C TYR A 122 11.34 4.64 0.41
N PHE A 123 12.67 4.79 0.30
CA PHE A 123 13.37 4.38 -0.91
C PHE A 123 13.28 2.88 -1.16
N ILE A 124 13.35 2.07 -0.10
CA ILE A 124 13.15 0.61 -0.19
C ILE A 124 11.76 0.31 -0.75
N ALA A 125 10.72 1.01 -0.28
CA ALA A 125 9.35 0.84 -0.78
C ALA A 125 9.21 1.22 -2.25
N ILE A 126 9.84 2.31 -2.71
CA ILE A 126 9.84 2.70 -4.13
C ILE A 126 10.50 1.61 -4.98
N ILE A 127 11.68 1.15 -4.59
CA ILE A 127 12.43 0.12 -5.33
C ILE A 127 11.59 -1.15 -5.44
N ASN A 128 11.02 -1.60 -4.32
CA ASN A 128 10.18 -2.80 -4.30
C ASN A 128 8.93 -2.64 -5.19
N SER A 129 8.32 -1.44 -5.21
CA SER A 129 7.16 -1.13 -6.06
C SER A 129 7.52 -1.19 -7.54
N ILE A 130 8.66 -0.62 -7.93
CA ILE A 130 9.15 -0.66 -9.32
C ILE A 130 9.41 -2.11 -9.74
N ILE A 131 10.08 -2.92 -8.90
CA ILE A 131 10.34 -4.34 -9.18
C ILE A 131 9.04 -5.11 -9.37
N SER A 132 8.06 -4.90 -8.49
CA SER A 132 6.75 -5.55 -8.57
C SER A 132 6.00 -5.20 -9.85
N LEU A 133 6.07 -3.93 -10.27
CA LEU A 133 5.48 -3.47 -11.53
C LEU A 133 6.15 -4.11 -12.74
N LEU A 134 7.49 -4.16 -12.77
CA LEU A 134 8.23 -4.82 -13.86
C LEU A 134 7.86 -6.31 -13.98
N PHE A 135 7.76 -7.00 -12.85
CA PHE A 135 7.35 -8.40 -12.82
C PHE A 135 5.92 -8.59 -13.33
N LEU A 136 4.98 -7.75 -12.89
CA LEU A 136 3.58 -7.81 -13.32
C LEU A 136 3.45 -7.60 -14.84
N ASN A 137 4.23 -6.68 -15.41
CA ASN A 137 4.25 -6.42 -16.86
C ASN A 137 4.67 -7.64 -17.65
N GLN A 138 5.69 -8.35 -17.15
CA GLN A 138 6.17 -9.57 -17.79
C GLN A 138 5.13 -10.70 -17.71
N VAL A 139 4.44 -10.85 -16.58
CA VAL A 139 3.44 -11.92 -16.38
C VAL A 139 2.17 -11.68 -17.20
N LEU A 140 1.67 -10.44 -17.27
CA LEU A 140 0.41 -10.14 -17.96
C LEU A 140 0.56 -9.93 -19.47
N ASN A 141 1.79 -10.02 -20.00
CA ASN A 141 2.13 -9.75 -21.41
C ASN A 141 1.52 -8.43 -21.93
N ASN A 142 1.32 -7.48 -21.01
CA ASN A 142 0.59 -6.25 -21.24
C ASN A 142 1.61 -5.11 -21.38
N SER A 143 1.45 -4.27 -22.39
CA SER A 143 2.27 -3.08 -22.58
C SER A 143 1.84 -2.01 -21.59
N PHE A 144 2.41 -2.06 -20.39
CA PHE A 144 2.12 -1.10 -19.33
C PHE A 144 2.38 0.31 -19.84
N LYS A 145 1.33 1.14 -19.83
CA LYS A 145 1.40 2.54 -20.25
C LYS A 145 1.88 3.39 -19.07
N LEU A 146 2.68 4.41 -19.37
CA LEU A 146 3.19 5.40 -18.40
C LEU A 146 2.07 6.07 -17.57
N GLU A 147 0.82 6.03 -18.04
CA GLU A 147 -0.38 6.51 -17.34
C GLU A 147 -0.57 5.90 -15.94
N ASN A 148 -0.08 4.68 -15.70
CA ASN A 148 -0.17 4.02 -14.39
C ASN A 148 0.87 4.50 -13.36
N LEU A 149 1.85 5.33 -13.76
CA LEU A 149 2.80 5.96 -12.82
C LEU A 149 2.14 7.08 -12.00
N GLY A 150 0.96 7.56 -12.40
CA GLY A 150 0.23 8.61 -11.69
C GLY A 150 0.00 8.29 -10.21
N ILE A 151 -0.30 7.03 -9.88
CA ILE A 151 -0.49 6.58 -8.49
C ILE A 151 0.81 6.70 -7.69
N LEU A 152 1.96 6.33 -8.28
CA LEU A 152 3.26 6.37 -7.62
C LEU A 152 3.69 7.82 -7.34
N LEU A 153 3.46 8.71 -8.31
CA LEU A 153 3.72 10.14 -8.15
C LEU A 153 2.84 10.78 -7.07
N LEU A 154 1.56 10.41 -7.03
CA LEU A 154 0.61 10.90 -6.03
C LEU A 154 1.02 10.46 -4.62
N ILE A 155 1.37 9.19 -4.43
CA ILE A 155 1.87 8.65 -3.16
C ILE A 155 3.19 9.33 -2.76
N SER A 156 4.10 9.53 -3.71
CA SER A 156 5.37 10.23 -3.46
C SER A 156 5.16 11.70 -3.04
N SER A 157 4.15 12.36 -3.61
CA SER A 157 3.81 13.73 -3.27
C SER A 157 3.24 13.83 -1.85
N ILE A 158 2.29 12.96 -1.50
CA ILE A 158 1.74 12.86 -0.14
C ILE A 158 2.83 12.57 0.89
N TYR A 159 3.74 11.65 0.59
CA TYR A 159 4.84 11.30 1.49
C TYR A 159 5.81 12.48 1.70
N SER A 160 6.10 13.23 0.64
CA SER A 160 6.96 14.42 0.71
C SER A 160 6.31 15.55 1.53
N LEU A 161 5.00 15.76 1.39
CA LEU A 161 4.20 16.66 2.23
C LEU A 161 4.24 16.24 3.70
N TYR A 162 4.03 14.95 3.98
CA TYR A 162 4.11 14.40 5.34
C TYR A 162 5.49 14.63 5.96
N PHE A 163 6.57 14.33 5.23
CA PHE A 163 7.93 14.58 5.70
C PHE A 163 8.17 16.06 6.01
N TYR A 164 7.68 16.97 5.16
CA TYR A 164 7.83 18.41 5.39
C TYR A 164 7.10 18.88 6.66
N LEU A 165 5.85 18.45 6.85
CA LEU A 165 5.06 18.77 8.05
C LEU A 165 5.71 18.21 9.31
N LEU A 166 6.16 16.96 9.26
CA LEU A 166 6.80 16.30 10.39
C LEU A 166 8.13 16.97 10.76
N LYS A 167 8.96 17.28 9.76
CA LYS A 167 10.20 18.06 9.96
C LYS A 167 9.91 19.42 10.61
N LYS A 168 8.87 20.13 10.16
CA LYS A 168 8.47 21.42 10.73
C LYS A 168 8.07 21.28 12.19
N PHE A 169 7.17 20.35 12.51
CA PHE A 169 6.70 20.09 13.86
C PHE A 169 7.84 19.74 14.82
N ILE A 170 8.75 18.88 14.37
CA ILE A 170 9.92 18.45 15.14
C ILE A 170 10.88 19.62 15.36
N LEU A 171 11.22 20.41 14.34
CA LEU A 171 12.11 21.57 14.49
C LEU A 171 11.54 22.62 15.46
N GLU A 172 10.24 22.85 15.44
CA GLU A 172 9.56 23.76 16.37
C GLU A 172 9.65 23.24 17.82
N LYS A 173 9.35 21.94 18.05
CA LYS A 173 9.42 21.32 19.38
C LYS A 173 10.85 21.26 19.93
N PHE A 174 11.82 20.82 19.13
CA PHE A 174 13.23 20.75 19.54
C PHE A 174 13.87 22.13 19.74
N GLY A 175 13.52 23.10 18.89
CA GLY A 175 13.98 24.48 19.04
C GLY A 175 13.54 25.10 20.36
N PHE A 176 12.32 24.78 20.81
CA PHE A 176 11.79 25.18 22.11
C PHE A 176 12.53 24.48 23.27
N LEU A 177 12.65 23.15 23.23
CA LEU A 177 13.29 22.37 24.30
C LEU A 177 14.74 22.75 24.54
N ILE A 178 15.53 22.91 23.48
CA ILE A 178 16.94 23.24 23.63
C ILE A 178 17.13 24.69 24.09
N LYS A 179 16.26 25.63 23.69
CA LYS A 179 16.28 27.01 24.22
C LYS A 179 15.99 27.03 25.72
N VAL A 180 15.02 26.23 26.20
CA VAL A 180 14.71 26.10 27.62
C VAL A 180 15.86 25.47 28.41
N VAL A 181 16.49 24.41 27.88
CA VAL A 181 17.62 23.73 28.55
C VAL A 181 18.87 24.62 28.55
N TYR A 182 19.23 25.25 27.44
CA TYR A 182 20.41 26.12 27.35
C TYR A 182 20.30 27.32 28.30
N ASN A 183 19.12 27.96 28.38
CA ASN A 183 18.89 29.12 29.24
C ASN A 183 18.88 28.78 30.75
N ARG A 184 18.78 27.50 31.11
CA ARG A 184 18.77 27.00 32.51
C ARG A 184 20.16 26.58 33.02
N TYR A 185 21.16 26.50 32.14
CA TYR A 185 22.51 26.06 32.49
C TYR A 185 23.60 27.12 32.26
N ILE A 186 23.25 28.25 31.65
CA ILE A 186 24.17 29.38 31.38
C ILE A 186 23.80 30.65 32.19
N ASN A 187 22.66 30.64 32.88
CA ASN A 187 22.36 31.49 34.05
C ASN A 187 22.39 30.62 35.30
#